data_AF-A0A164HJB0-F1
#
_entry.id   AF-A0A164HJB0-F1
#
_cell.length_a   1.000
_cell.length_b   1.000
_cell.length_c   1.000
_cell.angle_alpha   90.00
_cell.angle_beta   90.00
_cell.angle_gamma   90.00
#
_symmetry.space_group_name_H-M   'P 1'
#
loop_
_entity.id
_entity.type
_entity.pdbx_description
1 polymer ?
#
loop_
_entity_poly.entity_id
_entity_poly.type
_entity_poly.pdbx_seq_one_letter_code
_entity_poly.pdbx_strand_id
1 'polypeptide(L)'
;MLKVYCEDFHKNEVRTLGHELGLPAELLERHPFPTPGLSIRIIYAEELFMETDCGETQVLIRLMVDYANMAAKKHALLNRIEIAMSEEDRFLLEELSNGRLCQHGSQETCLAHSD
;
A
#
# COMPACT_ATOMS: atom_id res chain seq x y z
N MET A 1 -14.26 0.34 -32.17
CA MET A 1 -13.26 -0.60 -32.69
C MET A 1 -12.26 0.18 -33.53
N LEU A 2 -11.30 0.86 -32.90
CA LEU A 2 -10.13 1.44 -33.57
C LEU A 2 -8.98 0.44 -33.36
N LYS A 3 -8.85 -0.51 -34.28
CA LYS A 3 -7.60 -1.27 -34.44
C LYS A 3 -6.61 -0.30 -35.08
N VAL A 4 -5.97 0.53 -34.25
CA VAL A 4 -4.78 1.27 -34.68
C VAL A 4 -3.65 0.25 -34.69
N TYR A 5 -3.16 -0.02 -35.89
CA TYR A 5 -1.93 -0.74 -36.20
C TYR A 5 -0.74 -0.01 -35.54
N CYS A 6 -0.46 -0.30 -34.27
CA CYS A 6 0.81 0.04 -33.62
C CYS A 6 1.71 -1.19 -33.52
N GLU A 7 1.54 -2.18 -34.40
CA GLU A 7 2.44 -3.35 -34.42
C GLU A 7 3.86 -2.96 -34.85
N ASP A 8 4.01 -1.86 -35.59
CA ASP A 8 5.30 -1.39 -36.11
C ASP A 8 6.01 -0.37 -35.19
N PHE A 9 5.37 0.08 -34.11
CA PHE A 9 5.90 1.14 -33.23
C PHE A 9 6.01 0.71 -31.77
N HIS A 10 7.18 0.95 -31.19
CA HIS A 10 7.41 0.79 -29.75
C HIS A 10 6.73 1.91 -28.96
N LYS A 11 6.42 1.66 -27.68
CA LYS A 11 5.72 2.61 -26.78
C LYS A 11 6.31 4.03 -26.78
N ASN A 12 7.63 4.16 -26.94
CA ASN A 12 8.31 5.46 -26.96
C ASN A 12 8.13 6.19 -28.30
N GLU A 13 8.09 5.46 -29.42
CA GLU A 13 7.89 6.04 -30.76
C GLU A 13 6.47 6.59 -30.91
N VAL A 14 5.48 5.90 -30.33
CA VAL A 14 4.09 6.38 -30.27
C VAL A 14 3.96 7.68 -29.48
N ARG A 15 4.75 7.86 -28.41
CA ARG A 15 4.77 9.11 -27.63
C ARG A 15 5.41 10.25 -28.40
N THR A 16 6.57 10.01 -29.01
CA THR A 16 7.26 11.02 -29.84
C THR A 16 6.37 11.49 -30.99
N LEU A 17 5.74 10.57 -31.72
CA LEU A 17 4.79 10.90 -32.78
C LEU A 17 3.60 11.71 -32.25
N GLY A 18 3.10 11.35 -31.06
CA GLY A 18 2.04 12.11 -30.40
C GLY A 18 2.42 13.57 -30.12
N HIS A 19 3.67 13.82 -29.73
CA HIS A 19 4.19 15.17 -29.53
C HIS A 19 4.28 15.95 -30.86
N GLU A 20 4.76 15.32 -31.93
CA GLU A 20 4.83 15.94 -33.26
C GLU A 20 3.45 16.30 -33.82
N LEU A 21 2.43 15.52 -33.48
CA LEU A 21 1.02 15.78 -33.85
C LEU A 21 0.34 16.83 -32.96
N GLY A 22 1.04 17.40 -31.97
CA GLY A 22 0.50 18.42 -31.09
C GLY A 22 -0.48 17.90 -30.02
N LEU A 23 -0.40 16.61 -29.67
CA LEU A 23 -1.21 16.08 -28.56
C LEU A 23 -0.70 16.62 -27.21
N PRO A 24 -1.59 16.86 -26.23
CA PRO A 24 -1.19 17.33 -24.91
C PRO A 24 -0.25 16.33 -24.21
N ALA A 25 0.81 16.85 -23.58
CA ALA A 25 1.79 16.03 -22.85
C ALA A 25 1.13 15.16 -21.76
N GLU A 26 0.09 15.68 -21.10
CA GLU A 26 -0.70 14.98 -20.08
C GLU A 26 -1.31 13.66 -20.60
N LEU A 27 -1.64 13.61 -21.90
CA LEU A 27 -2.22 12.41 -22.52
C LEU A 27 -1.14 11.36 -22.86
N LEU A 28 0.05 11.81 -23.26
CA LEU A 28 1.15 10.97 -23.73
C LEU A 28 1.97 10.37 -22.57
N GLU A 29 2.14 11.17 -21.51
CA GLU A 29 2.91 10.80 -20.32
C GLU A 29 2.06 10.18 -19.20
N ARG A 30 0.76 9.93 -19.45
CA ARG A 30 -0.08 9.21 -18.50
C ARG A 30 0.51 7.83 -18.18
N HIS A 31 0.38 7.43 -16.93
CA HIS A 31 0.70 6.05 -16.52
C HIS A 31 -0.12 5.05 -17.35
N PRO A 32 0.48 3.91 -17.72
CA PRO A 32 -0.24 2.88 -18.46
C PRO A 32 -1.44 2.42 -17.64
N PHE A 33 -2.59 2.37 -18.29
CA PHE A 33 -3.79 1.81 -17.70
C PHE A 33 -3.90 0.33 -18.10
N PRO A 34 -4.15 -0.59 -17.15
CA PRO A 34 -4.24 -2.01 -17.47
C PRO A 34 -5.33 -2.28 -18.51
N THR A 35 -5.06 -3.21 -19.43
CA THR A 35 -6.02 -3.61 -20.49
C THR A 35 -7.40 -4.04 -19.97
N PRO A 36 -7.52 -4.90 -18.94
CA PRO A 36 -8.82 -5.21 -18.34
C PRO A 36 -9.41 -4.05 -17.52
N GLY A 37 -8.70 -2.93 -17.42
CA GLY A 37 -9.14 -1.71 -16.77
C GLY A 37 -9.31 -1.83 -15.26
N LEU A 38 -10.43 -1.32 -14.74
CA LEU A 38 -10.73 -1.37 -13.30
C LEU A 38 -11.16 -2.76 -12.83
N SER A 39 -11.52 -3.68 -13.72
CA SER A 39 -12.04 -5.00 -13.33
C SER A 39 -11.05 -5.78 -12.47
N ILE A 40 -9.75 -5.68 -12.75
CA ILE A 40 -8.68 -6.31 -11.94
C ILE A 40 -8.40 -5.60 -10.61
N ARG A 41 -8.99 -4.43 -10.38
CA ARG A 41 -8.83 -3.65 -9.14
C ARG A 41 -10.04 -3.80 -8.20
N ILE A 42 -11.06 -4.54 -8.61
CA ILE A 42 -12.25 -4.82 -7.80
C ILE A 42 -12.10 -6.22 -7.23
N ILE A 43 -12.01 -6.32 -5.91
CA ILE A 43 -12.09 -7.62 -5.22
C ILE A 43 -13.55 -8.08 -5.29
N TYR A 44 -13.78 -9.25 -5.86
CA TYR A 44 -15.09 -9.89 -5.92
C TYR A 44 -15.02 -11.26 -5.27
N ALA A 45 -16.00 -11.57 -4.43
CA ALA A 45 -16.19 -12.88 -3.85
C ALA A 45 -17.69 -13.12 -3.69
N GLU A 46 -18.16 -14.32 -4.04
CA GLU A 46 -19.56 -14.72 -3.83
C GLU A 46 -19.82 -15.13 -2.38
N GLU A 47 -18.80 -15.66 -1.71
CA GLU A 47 -18.81 -16.02 -0.29
C GLU A 47 -17.66 -15.34 0.46
N LEU A 48 -17.82 -15.19 1.77
CA LEU A 48 -16.79 -14.58 2.62
C LEU A 48 -15.59 -15.53 2.76
N PHE A 49 -14.39 -15.03 2.46
CA PHE A 49 -13.17 -15.74 2.75
C PHE A 49 -12.84 -15.64 4.24
N MET A 50 -12.94 -16.75 4.96
CA MET A 50 -12.62 -16.85 6.39
C MET A 50 -11.74 -18.07 6.62
N GLU A 51 -10.49 -17.82 7.05
CA GLU A 51 -9.55 -18.88 7.41
C GLU A 51 -9.78 -19.35 8.85
N THR A 52 -9.32 -20.56 9.19
CA THR A 52 -9.59 -21.20 10.50
C THR A 52 -9.05 -20.40 11.69
N ASP A 53 -8.04 -19.58 11.47
CA ASP A 53 -7.33 -18.77 12.45
C ASP A 53 -7.79 -17.29 12.45
N CYS A 54 -8.79 -16.93 11.63
CA CYS A 54 -9.26 -15.54 11.51
C CYS A 54 -9.56 -14.91 12.87
N GLY A 55 -10.16 -15.66 13.79
CA GLY A 55 -10.46 -15.19 15.15
C GLY A 55 -9.21 -14.94 16.00
N GLU A 56 -8.21 -15.83 15.95
CA GLU A 56 -6.95 -15.63 16.67
C GLU A 56 -6.19 -14.43 16.12
N THR A 57 -6.09 -14.34 14.80
CA THR A 57 -5.42 -13.26 14.08
C THR A 57 -6.11 -11.92 14.38
N GLN A 58 -7.44 -11.87 14.42
CA GLN A 58 -8.19 -10.67 14.80
C GLN A 58 -7.86 -10.21 16.23
N VAL A 59 -7.77 -11.14 17.19
CA VAL A 59 -7.39 -10.81 18.57
C VAL A 59 -5.96 -10.29 18.64
N LEU A 60 -5.03 -10.90 17.89
CA LEU A 60 -3.64 -10.45 17.83
C LEU A 60 -3.52 -9.04 17.24
N ILE A 61 -4.23 -8.76 16.15
CA ILE A 61 -4.28 -7.42 15.54
C ILE A 61 -4.84 -6.40 16.52
N ARG A 62 -5.92 -6.74 17.24
CA ARG A 62 -6.51 -5.88 18.27
C ARG A 62 -5.49 -5.52 19.36
N LEU A 63 -4.69 -6.50 19.78
CA LEU A 63 -3.63 -6.31 20.77
C LEU A 63 -2.49 -5.44 20.24
N MET A 64 -2.11 -5.58 18.97
CA MET A 64 -1.09 -4.74 18.35
C MET A 64 -1.56 -3.27 18.23
N VAL A 65 -2.81 -3.05 17.84
CA VAL A 65 -3.38 -1.69 17.71
C VAL A 65 -3.44 -0.98 19.07
N ASP A 66 -3.86 -1.68 20.12
CA ASP A 66 -3.99 -1.13 21.47
C ASP A 66 -2.84 -1.53 22.42
N TYR A 67 -1.66 -1.77 21.85
CA TYR A 67 -0.51 -2.34 22.55
C TYR A 67 -0.14 -1.60 23.82
N ALA A 68 -0.08 -0.26 23.82
CA ALA A 68 0.32 0.52 25.00
C ALA A 68 -0.64 0.30 26.19
N ASN A 69 -1.95 0.29 25.95
CA ASN A 69 -2.95 0.03 26.98
C ASN A 69 -2.94 -1.43 27.43
N MET A 70 -2.64 -2.36 26.53
CA MET A 70 -2.62 -3.80 26.80
C MET A 70 -1.35 -4.25 27.52
N ALA A 71 -0.21 -3.60 27.24
CA ALA A 71 1.05 -3.76 27.95
C ALA A 71 0.90 -3.33 29.42
N ALA A 72 0.24 -2.18 29.65
CA ALA A 72 -0.06 -1.72 31.01
C ALA A 72 -0.96 -2.71 31.79
N LYS A 73 -1.87 -3.41 31.10
CA LYS A 73 -2.82 -4.37 31.71
C LYS A 73 -2.33 -5.82 31.75
N LYS A 74 -1.15 -6.13 31.21
CA LYS A 74 -0.56 -7.48 31.15
C LYS A 74 -1.52 -8.54 30.58
N HIS A 75 -2.01 -8.31 29.36
CA HIS A 75 -2.93 -9.24 28.70
C HIS A 75 -2.32 -10.64 28.47
N ALA A 76 -3.13 -11.71 28.58
CA ALA A 76 -2.67 -13.10 28.53
C ALA A 76 -1.92 -13.50 27.24
N LEU A 77 -2.23 -12.86 26.12
CA LEU A 77 -1.62 -13.13 24.82
C LEU A 77 -0.44 -12.20 24.47
N LEU A 78 -0.09 -11.26 25.35
CA LEU A 78 0.99 -10.29 25.10
C LEU A 78 2.34 -10.98 24.88
N ASN A 79 2.59 -12.09 25.59
CA ASN A 79 3.78 -12.92 25.44
C ASN A 79 4.01 -13.40 24.00
N ARG A 80 2.94 -13.64 23.21
CA ARG A 80 3.08 -14.05 21.80
C ARG A 80 3.72 -12.94 20.96
N ILE A 81 3.34 -11.69 21.22
CA ILE A 81 3.89 -10.51 20.55
C ILE A 81 5.32 -10.27 21.04
N GLU A 82 5.55 -10.35 22.35
CA GLU A 82 6.84 -10.09 22.96
C GLU A 82 7.94 -11.07 22.56
N ILE A 83 7.59 -12.32 22.29
CA ILE A 83 8.53 -13.34 21.81
C ILE A 83 8.82 -13.16 20.31
N ALA A 84 7.86 -12.67 19.54
CA ALA A 84 7.97 -12.56 18.09
C ALA A 84 8.64 -11.26 17.59
N MET A 85 8.72 -10.22 18.43
CA MET A 85 9.23 -8.90 18.05
C MET A 85 10.51 -8.52 18.82
N SER A 86 11.35 -7.68 18.21
CA SER A 86 12.52 -7.10 18.86
C SER A 86 12.13 -6.10 19.96
N GLU A 87 13.08 -5.68 20.79
CA GLU A 87 12.85 -4.64 21.79
C GLU A 87 12.59 -3.29 21.14
N GLU A 88 13.31 -2.99 20.06
CA GLU A 88 13.16 -1.77 19.25
C GLU A 88 11.77 -1.69 18.62
N ASP A 89 11.27 -2.78 18.03
CA ASP A 89 9.94 -2.83 17.42
C ASP A 89 8.83 -2.68 18.47
N ARG A 90 9.02 -3.23 19.68
CA ARG A 90 8.08 -3.07 20.79
C ARG A 90 8.00 -1.63 21.27
N PHE A 91 9.15 -0.97 21.37
CA PHE A 91 9.22 0.43 21.72
C PHE A 91 8.48 1.29 20.68
N LEU A 92 8.75 1.07 19.39
CA LEU A 92 8.04 1.75 18.30
C LEU A 92 6.52 1.49 18.35
N LEU A 93 6.11 0.25 18.61
CA LEU A 93 4.70 -0.11 18.70
C LEU A 93 4.00 0.58 19.87
N GLU A 94 4.68 0.72 21.02
CA GLU A 94 4.16 1.45 22.17
C GLU A 94 4.02 2.95 21.89
N GLU A 95 4.96 3.56 21.16
CA GLU A 95 4.85 4.96 20.72
C GLU A 95 3.68 5.18 19.74
N LEU A 96 3.57 4.32 18.73
CA LEU A 96 2.49 4.35 17.73
C LEU A 96 1.12 4.14 18.37
N SER A 97 1.01 3.17 19.27
CA SER A 97 -0.24 2.84 19.97
C SER A 97 -0.69 3.95 20.93
N ASN A 98 0.24 4.69 21.54
CA ASN A 98 -0.07 5.87 22.36
C ASN A 98 -0.50 7.10 21.55
N GLY A 99 -0.56 7.02 20.21
CA GLY A 99 -0.85 8.16 19.35
C GLY A 99 0.24 9.23 19.36
N ARG A 100 1.45 8.89 19.82
CA ARG A 100 2.59 9.82 19.90
C ARG A 100 3.35 9.87 18.58
N LEU A 101 2.67 10.21 17.49
CA LEU A 101 3.36 10.64 16.27
C LEU A 101 3.65 12.14 16.36
N CYS A 102 4.63 12.50 17.19
CA CYS A 102 5.35 13.76 17.05
C CYS A 102 6.74 13.48 16.47
N GLN A 103 6.80 13.58 15.14
CA GLN A 103 7.97 14.02 14.37
C GLN A 103 9.30 13.33 14.66
N HIS A 104 9.57 12.11 14.17
CA HIS A 104 10.96 11.71 13.87
C HIS A 104 10.98 10.73 12.68
N GLY A 105 11.32 11.27 11.49
CA GLY A 105 11.58 10.56 10.22
C GLY A 105 10.38 10.54 9.27
N SER A 106 10.37 11.15 8.08
CA SER A 106 11.43 11.70 7.25
C SER A 106 10.83 12.68 6.22
N GLN A 107 11.40 13.88 6.11
CA GLN A 107 11.14 14.83 5.02
C GLN A 107 11.84 14.44 3.69
N GLU A 108 12.27 13.19 3.51
CA GLU A 108 13.18 12.81 2.41
C GLU A 108 12.56 12.00 1.25
N THR A 109 11.23 11.86 1.15
CA THR A 109 10.64 11.18 -0.04
C THR A 109 9.58 11.98 -0.80
N CYS A 110 9.31 13.24 -0.44
CA CYS A 110 8.38 14.09 -1.18
C CYS A 110 9.04 15.12 -2.13
N LEU A 111 10.36 15.07 -2.33
CA LEU A 111 11.10 15.92 -3.27
C LEU A 111 11.93 15.06 -4.24
N ALA A 112 11.25 14.22 -5.00
CA ALA A 112 11.82 13.66 -6.22
C ALA A 112 10.67 13.38 -7.18
N HIS A 113 10.20 14.42 -7.87
CA HIS A 113 9.62 14.43 -9.23
C HIS A 113 9.09 15.84 -9.50
N SER A 114 10.01 16.75 -9.78
CA SER A 114 9.78 18.01 -10.48
C SER A 114 11.12 18.44 -11.03
N ASP A 115 11.51 17.83 -12.14
CA ASP A 115 12.34 18.38 -13.22
C ASP A 115 12.09 17.54 -14.48
#